data_AF-A0A3S9SYP9-F1
#
_entry.id   AF-A0A3S9SYP9-F1
#
_cell.length_a   1.000
_cell.length_b   1.000
_cell.length_c   1.000
_cell.angle_alpha   90.00
_cell.angle_beta   90.00
_cell.angle_gamma   90.00
#
_symmetry.space_group_name_H-M   'P 1'
#
loop_
_entity.id
_entity.type
_entity.pdbx_description
1 polymer ?
#
loop_
_entity_poly.entity_id
_entity_poly.type
_entity_poly.pdbx_seq_one_letter_code
_entity_poly.pdbx_strand_id
1 'polypeptide(L)'
;MHYYPGPYPYMYDKSLKKTLELIRRAVADETRDRKFYEYLINQAPNEKEKNIIASIRDDEMKHFRMFREIYHDITGHYPVPLDKEEFEKPASYLDGIEKALFDELETVEMYRQIYFGLRTRKHRDMLFEIITDELKHASKFNYLYTRNL
;
A
#
# COMPACT_ATOMS: atom_id res chain seq x y z
N MET A 1 30.00 20.50 27.09
CA MET A 1 29.33 20.01 25.86
C MET A 1 28.79 18.63 26.18
N HIS A 2 27.48 18.46 26.36
CA HIS A 2 26.91 17.18 26.77
C HIS A 2 26.71 16.26 25.57
N TYR A 3 27.39 15.12 25.57
CA TYR A 3 27.14 14.04 24.62
C TYR A 3 25.85 13.33 25.03
N TYR A 4 24.74 13.65 24.35
CA TYR A 4 23.53 12.86 24.44
C TYR A 4 23.74 11.59 23.61
N PRO A 5 23.77 10.38 24.21
CA PRO A 5 23.79 9.15 23.43
C PRO A 5 22.49 9.08 22.62
N GLY A 6 22.62 8.82 21.31
CA GLY A 6 21.47 8.55 20.44
C GLY A 6 20.67 7.34 20.94
N PRO A 7 19.38 7.22 20.57
CA PRO A 7 18.49 6.18 21.10
C PRO A 7 19.10 4.78 20.96
N TYR A 8 19.15 4.06 22.09
CA TYR A 8 19.95 2.85 22.27
C TYR A 8 19.74 1.80 21.15
N PRO A 9 20.79 1.08 20.72
CA PRO A 9 20.72 0.11 19.62
C PRO A 9 19.58 -0.93 19.73
N TYR A 10 19.22 -1.31 20.96
CA TYR A 10 18.10 -2.22 21.25
C TYR A 10 16.73 -1.71 20.76
N MET A 11 16.51 -0.38 20.74
CA MET A 11 15.27 0.21 20.20
C MET A 11 15.28 0.25 18.67
N TYR A 12 16.44 0.47 18.06
CA TYR A 12 16.63 0.45 16.60
C TYR A 12 16.39 -0.93 15.99
N ASP A 13 16.74 -2.01 16.69
CA ASP A 13 16.49 -3.40 16.26
C ASP A 13 14.99 -3.73 16.24
N LYS A 14 14.26 -3.44 17.33
CA LYS A 14 12.81 -3.64 17.38
C LYS A 14 12.06 -2.80 16.34
N SER A 15 12.48 -1.56 16.13
CA SER A 15 11.95 -0.68 15.07
C SER A 15 12.13 -1.31 13.69
N LEU A 16 13.36 -1.72 13.34
CA LEU A 16 13.66 -2.30 12.03
C LEU A 16 12.89 -3.61 11.77
N LYS A 17 12.77 -4.48 12.78
CA LYS A 17 12.01 -5.74 12.67
C LYS A 17 10.54 -5.49 12.35
N LYS A 18 9.88 -4.55 13.06
CA LYS A 18 8.50 -4.15 12.76
C LYS A 18 8.38 -3.55 11.35
N THR A 19 9.32 -2.71 10.91
CA THR A 19 9.30 -2.14 9.57
C THR A 19 9.41 -3.21 8.48
N LEU A 20 10.28 -4.21 8.65
CA LEU A 20 10.42 -5.33 7.71
C LEU A 20 9.18 -6.23 7.68
N GLU A 21 8.53 -6.47 8.83
CA GLU A 21 7.26 -7.18 8.93
C GLU A 21 6.13 -6.43 8.20
N LEU A 22 6.01 -5.11 8.42
CA LEU A 22 5.03 -4.27 7.73
C LEU A 22 5.27 -4.19 6.21
N ILE A 23 6.53 -4.20 5.74
CA ILE A 23 6.82 -4.27 4.30
C ILE A 23 6.43 -5.65 3.72
N ARG A 24 6.62 -6.75 4.46
CA ARG A 24 6.12 -8.07 4.02
C ARG A 24 4.60 -8.13 3.98
N ARG A 25 3.92 -7.44 4.89
CA ARG A 25 2.47 -7.24 4.82
C ARG A 25 2.10 -6.46 3.56
N ALA A 26 2.66 -5.26 3.36
CA ALA A 26 2.43 -4.44 2.16
C ALA A 26 2.49 -5.28 0.87
N VAL A 27 3.60 -5.99 0.61
CA VAL A 27 3.76 -6.86 -0.58
C VAL A 27 2.63 -7.89 -0.78
N ALA A 28 1.98 -8.36 0.28
CA ALA A 28 0.83 -9.27 0.22
C ALA A 28 -0.52 -8.53 0.07
N ASP A 29 -0.69 -7.38 0.72
CA ASP A 29 -1.84 -6.48 0.57
C ASP A 29 -1.95 -6.04 -0.91
N GLU A 30 -0.89 -5.43 -1.46
CA GLU A 30 -0.70 -5.10 -2.89
C GLU A 30 -1.11 -6.22 -3.86
N THR A 31 -0.76 -7.47 -3.53
CA THR A 31 -1.04 -8.65 -4.36
C THR A 31 -2.53 -9.03 -4.34
N ARG A 32 -3.21 -8.83 -3.20
CA ARG A 32 -4.66 -8.99 -3.04
C ARG A 32 -5.39 -7.85 -3.76
N ASP A 33 -4.94 -6.63 -3.59
CA ASP A 33 -5.67 -5.43 -4.00
C ASP A 33 -5.64 -5.26 -5.52
N ARG A 34 -4.53 -5.62 -6.17
CA ARG A 34 -4.49 -5.86 -7.62
C ARG A 34 -5.60 -6.80 -8.11
N LYS A 35 -5.81 -7.97 -7.47
CA LYS A 35 -6.88 -8.93 -7.87
C LYS A 35 -8.27 -8.33 -7.66
N PHE A 36 -8.47 -7.62 -6.56
CA PHE A 36 -9.73 -6.96 -6.23
C PHE A 36 -10.07 -5.86 -7.25
N TYR A 37 -9.09 -5.06 -7.65
CA TYR A 37 -9.25 -4.01 -8.65
C TYR A 37 -9.42 -4.59 -10.06
N GLU A 38 -8.78 -5.71 -10.41
CA GLU A 38 -9.11 -6.49 -11.61
C GLU A 38 -10.58 -6.95 -11.62
N TYR A 39 -11.16 -7.31 -10.47
CA TYR A 39 -12.60 -7.59 -10.37
C TYR A 39 -13.47 -6.33 -10.51
N LEU A 40 -13.15 -5.22 -9.83
CA LEU A 40 -13.94 -3.98 -9.92
C LEU A 40 -13.94 -3.38 -11.33
N ILE A 41 -12.83 -3.48 -12.09
CA ILE A 41 -12.78 -3.10 -13.52
C ILE A 41 -13.79 -3.90 -14.35
N ASN A 42 -14.04 -5.16 -14.01
CA ASN A 42 -15.04 -5.98 -14.69
C ASN A 42 -16.50 -5.69 -14.26
N GLN A 43 -16.70 -5.02 -13.11
CA GLN A 43 -18.03 -4.56 -12.67
C GLN A 43 -18.35 -3.10 -13.05
N ALA A 44 -17.33 -2.29 -13.36
CA ALA A 44 -17.50 -0.86 -13.59
C ALA A 44 -18.39 -0.55 -14.82
N PRO A 45 -19.41 0.33 -14.67
CA PRO A 45 -20.51 0.45 -15.63
C PRO A 45 -20.16 1.15 -16.95
N ASN A 46 -18.98 1.78 -17.06
CA ASN A 46 -18.54 2.45 -18.27
C ASN A 46 -17.00 2.58 -18.33
N GLU A 47 -16.48 2.82 -19.54
CA GLU A 47 -15.04 2.88 -19.81
C GLU A 47 -14.30 3.98 -19.04
N LYS A 48 -14.95 5.10 -18.66
CA LYS A 48 -14.28 6.13 -17.85
C LYS A 48 -13.89 5.56 -16.48
N GLU A 49 -14.79 4.80 -15.87
CA GLU A 49 -14.59 4.25 -14.53
C GLU A 49 -13.64 3.06 -14.54
N LYS A 50 -13.74 2.20 -15.56
CA LYS A 50 -12.73 1.16 -15.84
C LYS A 50 -11.32 1.74 -15.93
N ASN A 51 -11.14 2.83 -16.69
CA ASN A 51 -9.84 3.48 -16.84
C ASN A 51 -9.35 4.13 -15.53
N ILE A 52 -10.25 4.65 -14.69
CA ILE A 52 -9.89 5.15 -13.35
C ILE A 52 -9.36 4.00 -12.48
N ILE A 53 -10.08 2.88 -12.37
CA ILE A 53 -9.67 1.75 -11.52
C ILE A 53 -8.45 1.01 -12.10
N ALA A 54 -8.32 0.91 -13.42
CA ALA A 54 -7.12 0.39 -14.07
C ALA A 54 -5.88 1.23 -13.73
N SER A 55 -6.02 2.56 -13.71
CA SER A 55 -4.93 3.45 -13.28
C SER A 55 -4.60 3.39 -11.78
N ILE A 56 -5.43 2.73 -10.95
CA ILE A 56 -5.14 2.45 -9.54
C ILE A 56 -4.33 1.16 -9.51
N ARG A 57 -4.91 0.04 -9.98
CA ARG A 57 -4.23 -1.27 -10.14
C ARG A 57 -2.82 -1.18 -10.75
N ASP A 58 -2.59 -0.30 -11.72
CA ASP A 58 -1.29 -0.15 -12.37
C ASP A 58 -0.26 0.62 -11.51
N ASP A 59 -0.71 1.47 -10.58
CA ASP A 59 0.09 2.04 -9.49
C ASP A 59 0.43 0.95 -8.44
N GLU A 60 -0.52 0.10 -7.99
CA GLU A 60 -0.25 -1.06 -7.10
C GLU A 60 0.79 -2.02 -7.70
N MET A 61 0.69 -2.27 -9.01
CA MET A 61 1.68 -3.08 -9.75
C MET A 61 3.08 -2.45 -9.80
N LYS A 62 3.22 -1.18 -9.44
CA LYS A 62 4.47 -0.44 -9.19
C LYS A 62 4.82 -0.47 -7.69
N HIS A 63 3.87 -0.18 -6.79
CA HIS A 63 4.08 -0.16 -5.34
C HIS A 63 4.57 -1.51 -4.80
N PHE A 64 3.96 -2.62 -5.22
CA PHE A 64 4.45 -3.99 -5.03
C PHE A 64 5.95 -4.17 -5.35
N ARG A 65 6.44 -3.55 -6.45
CA ARG A 65 7.86 -3.64 -6.85
C ARG A 65 8.73 -2.79 -5.94
N MET A 66 8.29 -1.58 -5.63
CA MET A 66 9.00 -0.64 -4.75
C MET A 66 9.16 -1.21 -3.34
N PHE A 67 8.12 -1.83 -2.76
CA PHE A 67 8.23 -2.53 -1.47
C PHE A 67 9.20 -3.72 -1.51
N ARG A 68 9.18 -4.51 -2.59
CA ARG A 68 10.14 -5.62 -2.77
C ARG A 68 11.58 -5.13 -2.94
N GLU A 69 11.79 -3.99 -3.59
CA GLU A 69 13.10 -3.33 -3.70
C GLU A 69 13.58 -2.79 -2.34
N ILE A 70 12.74 -2.06 -1.61
CA ILE A 70 13.06 -1.55 -0.26
C ILE A 70 13.40 -2.71 0.69
N TYR A 71 12.64 -3.81 0.66
CA TYR A 71 12.95 -4.99 1.48
C TYR A 71 14.28 -5.65 1.09
N HIS A 72 14.55 -5.76 -0.22
CA HIS A 72 15.79 -6.34 -0.74
C HIS A 72 17.01 -5.48 -0.38
N ASP A 73 16.95 -4.17 -0.58
CA ASP A 73 18.02 -3.22 -0.22
C ASP A 73 18.39 -3.28 1.28
N ILE A 74 17.43 -3.59 2.15
CA ILE A 74 17.64 -3.64 3.61
C ILE A 74 18.13 -5.02 4.07
N THR A 75 17.75 -6.11 3.39
CA THR A 75 17.95 -7.49 3.87
C THR A 75 18.85 -8.36 3.00
N GLY A 76 19.17 -7.95 1.77
CA GLY A 76 19.86 -8.76 0.76
C GLY A 76 19.01 -9.91 0.18
N HIS A 77 17.71 -9.96 0.50
CA HIS A 77 16.80 -11.04 0.10
C HIS A 77 15.48 -10.47 -0.38
N TYR A 78 14.80 -11.13 -1.32
CA TYR A 78 13.41 -10.75 -1.63
C TYR A 78 12.46 -11.24 -0.52
N PRO A 79 11.38 -10.49 -0.21
CA PRO A 79 10.41 -10.94 0.78
C PRO A 79 9.68 -12.17 0.24
N VAL A 80 9.62 -13.22 1.05
CA VAL A 80 8.74 -14.36 0.80
C VAL A 80 7.29 -13.85 0.96
N PRO A 81 6.41 -14.07 -0.04
CA PRO A 81 4.99 -13.72 0.07
C PRO A 81 4.40 -14.24 1.38
N LEU A 82 3.47 -13.47 1.95
CA LEU A 82 2.57 -14.01 2.96
C LEU A 82 1.39 -14.61 2.21
N ASP A 83 1.00 -15.83 2.56
CA ASP A 83 -0.24 -16.41 2.06
C ASP A 83 -1.41 -15.59 2.61
N LYS A 84 -1.96 -14.70 1.77
CA LYS A 84 -3.22 -14.01 2.01
C LYS A 84 -4.36 -14.79 1.38
N GLU A 85 -5.48 -14.81 2.08
CA GLU A 85 -6.77 -15.32 1.60
C GLU A 85 -7.23 -14.53 0.37
N GLU A 86 -8.09 -15.13 -0.45
CA GLU A 86 -8.71 -14.42 -1.57
C GLU A 86 -9.66 -13.33 -1.05
N PHE A 87 -9.87 -12.27 -1.83
CA PHE A 87 -10.78 -11.20 -1.43
C PHE A 87 -12.23 -11.70 -1.48
N GLU A 88 -13.02 -11.36 -0.46
CA GLU A 88 -14.47 -11.57 -0.50
C GLU A 88 -15.10 -10.64 -1.55
N LYS A 89 -15.98 -11.20 -2.39
CA LYS A 89 -16.67 -10.41 -3.43
C LYS A 89 -17.70 -9.48 -2.77
N PRO A 90 -17.66 -8.16 -3.03
CA PRO A 90 -18.66 -7.23 -2.51
C PRO A 90 -20.05 -7.54 -3.10
N ALA A 91 -21.11 -7.15 -2.39
CA ALA A 91 -22.48 -7.43 -2.80
C ALA A 91 -22.89 -6.65 -4.07
N SER A 92 -22.32 -5.46 -4.28
CA SER A 92 -22.44 -4.65 -5.48
C SER A 92 -21.12 -3.96 -5.85
N TYR A 93 -21.09 -3.32 -7.02
CA TYR A 93 -20.00 -2.43 -7.42
C TYR A 93 -19.80 -1.27 -6.43
N LEU A 94 -20.88 -0.70 -5.89
CA LEU A 94 -20.79 0.47 -5.00
C LEU A 94 -20.18 0.10 -3.64
N ASP A 95 -20.58 -1.04 -3.05
CA ASP A 95 -19.95 -1.57 -1.82
C ASP A 95 -18.47 -1.89 -2.05
N GLY A 96 -18.11 -2.33 -3.27
CA GLY A 96 -16.73 -2.56 -3.68
C GLY A 96 -15.89 -1.28 -3.74
N ILE A 97 -16.49 -0.17 -4.21
CA ILE A 97 -15.86 1.16 -4.22
C ILE A 97 -15.76 1.75 -2.81
N GLU A 98 -16.76 1.56 -1.94
CA GLU A 98 -16.69 1.97 -0.53
C GLU A 98 -15.59 1.20 0.21
N LYS A 99 -15.54 -0.12 0.05
CA LYS A 99 -14.49 -0.95 0.65
C LYS A 99 -13.10 -0.49 0.20
N ALA A 100 -12.89 -0.32 -1.11
CA ALA A 100 -11.62 0.15 -1.66
C ALA A 100 -11.22 1.53 -1.08
N LEU A 101 -12.15 2.48 -1.02
CA LEU A 101 -11.92 3.79 -0.42
C LEU A 101 -11.36 3.72 1.01
N PHE A 102 -11.90 2.83 1.86
CA PHE A 102 -11.41 2.66 3.22
C PHE A 102 -10.12 1.81 3.31
N ASP A 103 -9.95 0.79 2.45
CA ASP A 103 -8.70 0.03 2.33
C ASP A 103 -7.49 0.96 2.06
N GLU A 104 -7.64 1.94 1.14
CA GLU A 104 -6.61 2.94 0.84
C GLU A 104 -6.25 3.80 2.06
N LEU A 105 -7.26 4.26 2.80
CA LEU A 105 -7.06 5.17 3.94
C LEU A 105 -6.42 4.45 5.14
N GLU A 106 -6.76 3.18 5.40
CA GLU A 106 -6.04 2.34 6.37
C GLU A 106 -4.60 2.06 5.92
N THR A 107 -4.38 1.86 4.62
CA THR A 107 -3.06 1.58 4.05
C THR A 107 -2.10 2.76 4.23
N VAL A 108 -2.58 4.01 4.07
CA VAL A 108 -1.82 5.23 4.41
C VAL A 108 -1.34 5.22 5.88
N GLU A 109 -2.16 4.77 6.83
CA GLU A 109 -1.75 4.67 8.24
C GLU A 109 -0.66 3.62 8.48
N MET A 110 -0.75 2.48 7.77
CA MET A 110 0.28 1.44 7.81
C MET A 110 1.60 1.90 7.19
N TYR A 111 1.54 2.56 6.04
CA TYR A 111 2.72 3.01 5.29
C TYR A 111 3.44 4.16 6.01
N ARG A 112 2.72 5.04 6.72
CA ARG A 112 3.30 5.98 7.70
C ARG A 112 4.17 5.28 8.76
N GLN A 113 3.76 4.12 9.26
CA GLN A 113 4.55 3.36 10.24
C GLN A 113 5.82 2.73 9.64
N ILE A 114 5.77 2.30 8.37
CA ILE A 114 6.97 1.88 7.63
C ILE A 114 7.92 3.07 7.49
N TYR A 115 7.43 4.23 7.05
CA TYR A 115 8.20 5.45 6.79
C TYR A 115 9.04 5.91 7.99
N PHE A 116 8.50 5.85 9.21
CA PHE A 116 9.23 6.22 10.42
C PHE A 116 10.37 5.26 10.80
N GLY A 117 10.41 4.05 10.26
CA GLY A 117 11.51 3.09 10.47
C GLY A 117 12.53 3.02 9.32
N LEU A 118 12.25 3.66 8.18
CA LEU A 118 13.16 3.66 7.03
C LEU A 118 14.38 4.57 7.27
N ARG A 119 15.56 4.00 7.03
CA ARG A 119 16.86 4.58 7.41
C ARG A 119 17.63 5.27 6.28
N THR A 120 17.12 5.28 5.04
CA THR A 120 17.75 5.98 3.90
C THR A 120 16.80 7.01 3.30
N ARG A 121 17.37 8.03 2.62
CA ARG A 121 16.56 8.96 1.84
C ARG A 121 15.87 8.26 0.66
N LYS A 122 16.59 7.40 -0.09
CA LYS A 122 16.03 6.62 -1.22
C LYS A 122 14.71 5.97 -0.84
N HIS A 123 14.71 5.17 0.24
CA HIS A 123 13.53 4.41 0.65
C HIS A 123 12.41 5.31 1.17
N ARG A 124 12.73 6.43 1.84
CA ARG A 124 11.73 7.39 2.30
C ARG A 124 11.10 8.19 1.15
N ASP A 125 11.88 8.57 0.14
CA ASP A 125 11.37 9.28 -1.04
C ASP A 125 10.48 8.31 -1.86
N MET A 126 10.88 7.04 -2.03
CA MET A 126 10.04 5.99 -2.64
C MET A 126 8.72 5.76 -1.88
N LEU A 127 8.76 5.65 -0.55
CA LEU A 127 7.54 5.41 0.22
C LEU A 127 6.67 6.66 0.37
N PHE A 128 7.24 7.86 0.25
CA PHE A 128 6.45 9.09 0.15
C PHE A 128 5.62 9.12 -1.13
N GLU A 129 6.20 8.71 -2.27
CA GLU A 129 5.50 8.56 -3.55
C GLU A 129 4.28 7.65 -3.41
N ILE A 130 4.47 6.43 -2.88
CA ILE A 130 3.41 5.46 -2.59
C ILE A 130 2.31 6.09 -1.71
N ILE A 131 2.67 6.68 -0.55
CA ILE A 131 1.69 7.32 0.35
C ILE A 131 0.89 8.45 -0.33
N THR A 132 1.50 9.21 -1.26
CA THR A 132 0.77 10.22 -2.03
C THR A 132 -0.09 9.64 -3.14
N ASP A 133 0.26 8.46 -3.65
CA ASP A 133 -0.52 7.75 -4.64
C ASP A 133 -1.79 7.14 -4.02
N GLU A 134 -1.74 6.62 -2.77
CA GLU A 134 -2.93 6.01 -2.13
C GLU A 134 -3.95 7.10 -1.75
N LEU A 135 -3.46 8.28 -1.31
CA LEU A 135 -4.30 9.45 -1.09
C LEU A 135 -4.97 9.95 -2.39
N LYS A 136 -4.29 9.80 -3.52
CA LYS A 136 -4.84 10.01 -4.87
C LYS A 136 -5.84 8.90 -5.24
N HIS A 137 -5.65 7.65 -4.81
CA HIS A 137 -6.59 6.54 -5.04
C HIS A 137 -7.86 6.69 -4.21
N ALA A 138 -7.78 6.96 -2.91
CA ALA A 138 -8.92 7.33 -2.08
C ALA A 138 -9.69 8.53 -2.67
N SER A 139 -8.99 9.51 -3.27
CA SER A 139 -9.62 10.62 -3.98
C SER A 139 -10.35 10.17 -5.27
N LYS A 140 -9.78 9.22 -6.04
CA LYS A 140 -10.43 8.58 -7.19
C LYS A 140 -11.67 7.79 -6.76
N PHE A 141 -11.59 6.99 -5.68
CA PHE A 141 -12.72 6.18 -5.19
C PHE A 141 -13.85 7.04 -4.61
N ASN A 142 -13.56 8.13 -3.89
CA ASN A 142 -14.57 9.13 -3.49
C ASN A 142 -15.37 9.68 -4.69
N TYR A 143 -14.69 9.96 -5.80
CA TYR A 143 -15.33 10.39 -7.04
C TYR A 143 -16.21 9.29 -7.66
N LEU A 144 -15.74 8.04 -7.68
CA LEU A 144 -16.50 6.90 -8.19
C LEU A 144 -17.74 6.61 -7.33
N TYR A 145 -17.61 6.68 -6.01
CA TYR A 145 -18.72 6.49 -5.06
C TYR A 145 -19.79 7.55 -5.26
N THR A 146 -19.42 8.84 -5.17
CA THR A 146 -20.32 9.99 -5.35
C THR A 146 -21.00 10.02 -6.73
N ARG A 147 -20.40 9.37 -7.74
CA ARG A 147 -20.92 9.26 -9.10
C ARG A 147 -21.95 8.15 -9.30
N ASN A 148 -21.99 7.16 -8.40
CA ASN A 148 -22.84 5.97 -8.49
C ASN A 148 -23.86 5.88 -7.32
N LEU A 149 -24.10 7.00 -6.62
CA LEU A 149 -25.26 7.26 -5.76
C LEU A 149 -26.50 7.66 -6.57
#